data_AF-W3V269-F1
#
_entry.id   AF-W3V269-F1
#
_cell.length_a   1.000
_cell.length_b   1.000
_cell.length_c   1.000
_cell.angle_alpha   90.00
_cell.angle_beta   90.00
_cell.angle_gamma   90.00
#
_symmetry.space_group_name_H-M   'P 1'
#
loop_
_entity.id
_entity.type
_entity.pdbx_description
1 polymer ?
#
loop_
_entity_poly.entity_id
_entity_poly.type
_entity_poly.pdbx_seq_one_letter_code
_entity_poly.pdbx_strand_id
1 'polypeptide(L)'
;MKAGARLGHYRLVYFDEAGFATSSPVQYGWSPRGKPHETEPQEHDRRSVLGALNYTDNTLFYQTTSGSITRNDVIDFLAQVAKQGDNRLTFLVLDNARIHHGIEEKIRNGGLREHNMLLLYLPAYSPELNLIEIVWKQAKYHWRRFITWTQDTMEYKLNTLLKSYGDQFAINFS
;
A
#
# COMPACT_ATOMS: atom_id res chain seq x y z
N MET A 1 6.81 19.68 4.86
CA MET A 1 5.84 18.71 4.32
C MET A 1 4.90 18.17 5.39
N LYS A 2 5.32 17.26 6.28
CA LYS A 2 4.42 16.66 7.28
C LYS A 2 3.68 17.68 8.17
N ALA A 3 4.37 18.71 8.66
CA ALA A 3 3.75 19.77 9.47
C ALA A 3 2.65 20.54 8.71
N GLY A 4 2.92 20.96 7.47
CA GLY A 4 1.93 21.67 6.64
C GLY A 4 0.74 20.79 6.23
N ALA A 5 0.96 19.48 6.07
CA ALA A 5 -0.12 18.53 5.86
C ALA A 5 -1.03 18.42 7.10
N ARG A 6 -0.44 18.28 8.30
CA ARG A 6 -1.17 18.28 9.57
C ARG A 6 -1.99 19.56 9.79
N LEU A 7 -1.45 20.71 9.39
CA LEU A 7 -2.13 22.01 9.48
C LEU A 7 -3.21 22.22 8.42
N GLY A 8 -3.44 21.26 7.52
CA GLY A 8 -4.50 21.38 6.53
C GLY A 8 -4.16 22.30 5.35
N HIS A 9 -2.88 22.59 5.08
CA HIS A 9 -2.50 23.39 3.91
C HIS A 9 -2.55 22.58 2.61
N TYR A 10 -2.13 21.32 2.65
CA TYR A 10 -2.12 20.39 1.51
C TYR A 10 -2.30 18.95 2.00
N ARG A 11 -2.69 18.05 1.10
CA ARG A 11 -2.70 16.60 1.37
C ARG A 11 -1.32 16.03 1.12
N LEU A 12 -0.93 15.05 1.92
CA LEU A 12 0.30 14.29 1.74
C LEU A 12 -0.08 12.81 1.67
N VAL A 13 0.14 12.20 0.52
CA VAL A 13 -0.27 10.83 0.23
C VAL A 13 0.97 10.01 -0.10
N TYR A 14 1.15 8.87 0.55
CA TYR A 14 2.24 7.94 0.31
C TYR A 14 1.71 6.77 -0.51
N PHE A 15 2.30 6.52 -1.68
CA PHE A 15 1.90 5.43 -2.56
C PHE A 15 2.99 4.36 -2.64
N ASP A 16 2.56 3.11 -2.76
CA ASP A 16 3.42 1.95 -2.95
C ASP A 16 2.61 0.71 -3.38
N GLU A 17 3.31 -0.31 -3.87
CA GLU A 17 2.76 -1.62 -4.18
C GLU A 17 3.25 -2.73 -3.26
N ALA A 18 2.31 -3.58 -2.82
CA ALA A 18 2.62 -4.73 -1.98
C ALA A 18 2.10 -6.04 -2.58
N GLY A 19 2.95 -7.06 -2.59
CA GLY A 19 2.53 -8.45 -2.82
C GLY A 19 2.09 -9.15 -1.53
N PHE A 20 0.93 -9.81 -1.56
CA PHE A 20 0.44 -10.70 -0.51
C PHE A 20 0.30 -12.11 -1.06
N ALA A 21 0.90 -13.09 -0.38
CA ALA A 21 0.82 -14.50 -0.77
C ALA A 21 -0.26 -15.25 0.03
N THR A 22 -0.71 -16.38 -0.52
CA THR A 22 -1.57 -17.35 0.16
C THR A 22 -0.90 -17.92 1.41
N SER A 23 0.39 -18.20 1.34
CA SER A 23 1.21 -18.55 2.49
C SER A 23 1.49 -17.32 3.37
N SER A 24 1.40 -17.50 4.68
CA SER A 24 1.85 -16.47 5.61
C SER A 24 3.37 -16.35 5.56
N PRO A 25 3.94 -15.14 5.67
CA PRO A 25 5.37 -15.02 5.92
C PRO A 25 5.73 -15.78 7.19
N VAL A 26 6.77 -16.62 7.13
CA VAL A 26 7.29 -17.33 8.31
C VAL A 26 7.83 -16.29 9.28
N GLN A 27 7.24 -16.24 10.46
CA GLN A 27 7.65 -15.32 11.51
C GLN A 27 8.61 -16.00 12.46
N TYR A 28 9.47 -15.21 13.11
CA TYR A 28 10.26 -15.72 14.20
C TYR A 28 9.34 -16.08 15.38
N GLY A 29 9.52 -17.28 15.92
CA GLY A 29 8.74 -17.78 17.04
C GLY A 29 9.47 -18.87 17.80
N TRP A 30 9.08 -19.07 19.06
CA TRP A 30 9.61 -20.14 19.90
C TRP A 30 8.75 -21.39 19.77
N SER A 31 9.39 -22.51 19.47
CA SER A 31 8.74 -23.83 19.45
C SER A 31 9.34 -24.72 20.54
N PRO A 32 8.57 -25.64 21.14
CA PRO A 32 9.14 -26.66 21.99
C PRO A 32 10.26 -27.43 21.27
N ARG A 33 11.30 -27.79 22.00
CA ARG A 33 12.43 -28.53 21.44
C ARG A 33 11.94 -29.84 20.81
N GLY A 34 12.25 -30.04 19.52
CA GLY A 34 11.81 -31.21 18.74
C GLY A 34 10.41 -31.12 18.15
N LYS A 35 9.72 -29.96 18.26
CA LYS A 35 8.41 -29.71 17.65
C LYS A 35 8.43 -28.37 16.90
N PRO A 36 9.16 -28.26 15.78
CA PRO A 36 9.19 -27.02 15.01
C PRO A 36 7.79 -26.64 14.54
N HIS A 37 7.59 -25.35 14.28
CA HIS A 37 6.37 -24.89 13.65
C HIS A 37 6.42 -25.28 12.16
N GLU A 38 5.54 -26.18 11.74
CA GLU A 38 5.48 -26.70 10.38
C GLU A 38 4.34 -26.03 9.61
N THR A 39 4.53 -25.83 8.31
CA THR A 39 3.49 -25.32 7.41
C THR A 39 3.56 -26.11 6.11
N GLU A 40 2.39 -26.47 5.59
CA GLU A 40 2.29 -27.19 4.32
C GLU A 40 2.76 -26.28 3.17
N PRO A 41 3.69 -26.75 2.32
CA PRO A 41 3.99 -26.08 1.07
C PRO A 41 2.70 -25.95 0.24
N GLN A 42 2.45 -24.78 -0.31
CA GLN A 42 1.30 -24.53 -1.18
C GLN A 42 1.76 -23.97 -2.52
N GLU A 43 0.92 -24.12 -3.53
CA GLU A 43 1.11 -23.44 -4.79
C GLU A 43 1.25 -21.93 -4.57
N HIS A 44 2.23 -21.33 -5.24
CA HIS A 44 2.53 -19.91 -5.15
C HIS A 44 1.41 -19.10 -5.81
N ASP A 45 0.42 -18.67 -5.03
CA ASP A 45 -0.55 -17.67 -5.43
C ASP A 45 -0.34 -16.36 -4.68
N ARG A 46 -0.43 -15.24 -5.41
CA ARG A 46 -0.15 -13.90 -4.92
C ARG A 46 -1.18 -12.91 -5.46
N ARG A 47 -1.56 -11.94 -4.63
CA ARG A 47 -2.29 -10.74 -5.05
C ARG A 47 -1.38 -9.54 -4.90
N SER A 48 -1.38 -8.69 -5.91
CA SER A 48 -0.70 -7.41 -5.88
C SER A 48 -1.68 -6.36 -5.38
N VAL A 49 -1.22 -5.45 -4.54
CA VAL A 49 -2.03 -4.40 -3.93
C VAL A 49 -1.40 -3.07 -4.27
N LEU A 50 -2.17 -2.20 -4.91
CA LEU A 50 -1.88 -0.77 -5.00
C LEU A 50 -2.40 -0.12 -3.73
N GLY A 51 -1.60 0.70 -3.06
CA GLY A 51 -2.06 1.44 -1.89
C GLY A 51 -1.66 2.90 -1.91
N ALA A 52 -2.50 3.73 -1.32
CA ALA A 52 -2.27 5.15 -1.10
C ALA A 52 -2.71 5.52 0.33
N LEU A 53 -1.73 5.81 1.18
CA LEU A 53 -1.92 6.23 2.57
C LEU A 53 -1.99 7.75 2.64
N ASN A 54 -3.13 8.30 3.03
CA ASN A 54 -3.25 9.73 3.34
C ASN A 54 -2.72 9.98 4.75
N TYR A 55 -1.65 10.77 4.83
CA TYR A 55 -0.98 11.08 6.09
C TYR A 55 -1.83 11.95 7.03
N THR A 56 -2.76 12.74 6.49
CA THR A 56 -3.48 13.76 7.28
C THR A 56 -4.56 13.15 8.17
N ASP A 57 -5.32 12.22 7.62
CA ASP A 57 -6.44 11.54 8.29
C ASP A 57 -6.15 10.06 8.59
N ASN A 58 -4.95 9.60 8.24
CA ASN A 58 -4.51 8.22 8.40
C ASN A 58 -5.39 7.20 7.67
N THR A 59 -5.97 7.57 6.52
CA THR A 59 -6.81 6.69 5.70
C THR A 59 -5.99 5.94 4.65
N LEU A 60 -6.36 4.70 4.35
CA LEU A 60 -5.74 3.87 3.33
C LEU A 60 -6.71 3.62 2.19
N PHE A 61 -6.38 4.12 1.00
CA PHE A 61 -7.01 3.71 -0.24
C PHE A 61 -6.22 2.54 -0.83
N TYR A 62 -6.91 1.52 -1.33
CA TYR A 62 -6.23 0.37 -1.90
C TYR A 62 -7.04 -0.28 -3.02
N GLN A 63 -6.35 -0.97 -3.91
CA GLN A 63 -6.94 -1.80 -4.97
C GLN A 63 -6.14 -3.09 -5.08
N THR A 64 -6.85 -4.23 -5.16
CA THR A 64 -6.24 -5.55 -5.28
C THR A 64 -6.35 -6.07 -6.71
N THR A 65 -5.27 -6.65 -7.24
CA THR A 65 -5.24 -7.24 -8.58
C THR A 65 -4.61 -8.63 -8.53
N SER A 66 -5.22 -9.57 -9.26
CA SER A 66 -4.63 -10.86 -9.61
C SER A 66 -3.64 -10.66 -10.77
N GLY A 67 -2.35 -10.77 -10.49
CA GLY A 67 -1.28 -10.67 -11.49
C GLY A 67 -0.34 -9.48 -11.31
N SER A 68 0.39 -9.16 -12.37
CA SER A 68 1.36 -8.08 -12.40
C SER A 68 0.68 -6.73 -12.58
N ILE A 69 1.11 -5.74 -11.79
CA ILE A 69 0.67 -4.35 -11.92
C ILE A 69 1.40 -3.70 -13.09
N THR A 70 0.64 -3.08 -13.98
CA THR A 70 1.17 -2.26 -15.08
C THR A 70 1.18 -0.79 -14.69
N ARG A 71 1.94 0.03 -15.44
CA ARG A 71 1.93 1.49 -15.26
C ARG A 71 0.53 2.10 -15.45
N ASN A 72 -0.28 1.54 -16.36
CA ASN A 72 -1.64 2.05 -16.58
C ASN A 72 -2.53 1.79 -15.36
N ASP A 73 -2.42 0.62 -14.72
CA ASP A 73 -3.15 0.31 -13.49
C ASP A 73 -2.83 1.31 -12.37
N VAL A 74 -1.55 1.69 -12.24
CA VAL A 74 -1.11 2.71 -11.28
C VAL A 74 -1.77 4.06 -11.60
N ILE A 75 -1.78 4.48 -12.86
CA ILE A 75 -2.36 5.77 -13.26
C ILE A 75 -3.87 5.80 -12.98
N ASP A 76 -4.58 4.73 -13.33
CA ASP A 76 -6.02 4.62 -13.12
C ASP A 76 -6.36 4.60 -11.63
N PHE A 77 -5.55 3.94 -10.80
CA PHE A 77 -5.68 3.97 -9.35
C PHE A 77 -5.43 5.37 -8.78
N LEU A 78 -4.35 6.04 -9.18
CA LEU A 78 -4.04 7.40 -8.72
C LEU A 78 -5.12 8.41 -9.12
N ALA A 79 -5.71 8.27 -10.31
CA ALA A 79 -6.85 9.08 -10.74
C ALA A 79 -8.07 8.90 -9.83
N GLN A 80 -8.34 7.67 -9.37
CA GLN A 80 -9.41 7.40 -8.40
C GLN A 80 -9.12 8.03 -7.03
N VAL A 81 -7.89 7.92 -6.53
CA VAL A 81 -7.45 8.56 -5.27
C VAL A 81 -7.57 10.09 -5.35
N ALA A 82 -7.30 10.66 -6.53
CA ALA A 82 -7.40 12.09 -6.75
C ALA A 82 -8.85 12.58 -6.72
N LYS A 83 -9.78 11.84 -7.35
CA LYS A 83 -11.22 12.14 -7.39
C LYS A 83 -11.90 12.10 -6.01
N GLN A 84 -11.36 11.32 -5.07
CA GLN A 84 -11.88 11.26 -3.69
C GLN A 84 -11.35 12.41 -2.81
N GLY A 85 -10.46 13.25 -3.34
CA GLY A 85 -9.93 14.42 -2.64
C GLY A 85 -10.91 15.61 -2.60
N ASP A 86 -10.59 16.58 -1.75
CA ASP A 86 -11.32 17.83 -1.54
C ASP A 86 -10.77 18.99 -2.40
N ASN A 87 -10.23 18.69 -3.59
CA ASN A 87 -9.54 19.63 -4.50
C ASN A 87 -8.29 20.34 -3.94
N ARG A 88 -7.86 20.05 -2.70
CA ARG A 88 -6.61 20.61 -2.17
C ARG A 88 -5.39 20.07 -2.91
N LEU A 89 -4.34 20.88 -2.95
CA LEU A 89 -3.03 20.46 -3.42
C LEU A 89 -2.62 19.16 -2.71
N THR A 90 -2.32 18.13 -3.49
CA THR A 90 -1.96 16.80 -3.01
C THR A 90 -0.55 16.48 -3.43
N PHE A 91 0.33 16.30 -2.46
CA PHE A 91 1.67 15.78 -2.69
C PHE A 91 1.65 14.26 -2.63
N LEU A 92 1.90 13.61 -3.76
CA LEU A 92 2.00 12.17 -3.89
C LEU A 92 3.46 11.74 -3.77
N VAL A 93 3.80 11.09 -2.66
CA VAL A 93 5.12 10.53 -2.40
C VAL A 93 5.21 9.14 -3.02
N LEU A 94 6.23 8.94 -3.85
CA LEU A 94 6.51 7.71 -4.58
C LEU A 94 7.94 7.25 -4.28
N ASP A 95 8.19 5.95 -4.30
CA ASP A 95 9.55 5.44 -4.38
C ASP A 95 10.13 5.68 -5.80
N ASN A 96 11.36 5.25 -6.06
CA ASN A 96 12.01 5.45 -7.36
C ASN A 96 11.86 4.25 -8.31
N ALA A 97 10.83 3.40 -8.14
CA ALA A 97 10.61 2.23 -8.96
C ALA A 97 10.39 2.60 -10.44
N ARG A 98 10.95 1.79 -11.35
CA ARG A 98 10.90 2.00 -12.81
C ARG A 98 9.48 2.18 -13.36
N ILE A 99 8.49 1.53 -12.73
CA ILE A 99 7.08 1.62 -13.12
C ILE A 99 6.50 3.02 -12.88
N HIS A 100 7.04 3.78 -11.93
CA HIS A 100 6.62 5.15 -11.61
C HIS A 100 7.20 6.21 -12.54
N HIS A 101 8.26 5.88 -13.28
CA HIS A 101 8.84 6.79 -14.28
C HIS A 101 7.87 6.98 -15.45
N GLY A 102 7.74 8.22 -15.94
CA GLY A 102 6.82 8.55 -17.03
C GLY A 102 5.34 8.62 -16.64
N ILE A 103 4.99 8.33 -15.38
CA ILE A 103 3.66 8.63 -14.84
C ILE A 103 3.42 10.13 -14.85
N GLU A 104 4.43 10.94 -14.51
CA GLU A 104 4.33 12.40 -14.49
C GLU A 104 3.89 12.99 -15.84
N GLU A 105 4.40 12.45 -16.94
CA GLU A 105 4.04 12.92 -18.29
C GLU A 105 2.57 12.60 -18.62
N LYS A 106 2.09 11.41 -18.25
CA LYS A 106 0.68 11.06 -18.41
C LYS A 106 -0.22 11.84 -17.44
N ILE A 107 0.23 12.10 -16.22
CA ILE A 107 -0.48 12.97 -15.27
C ILE A 107 -0.60 14.38 -15.84
N ARG A 108 0.49 14.88 -16.43
CA ARG A 108 0.60 16.21 -17.02
C ARG A 108 -0.26 16.37 -18.28
N ASN A 109 -0.36 15.34 -19.11
CA ASN A 109 -1.01 15.40 -20.42
C ASN A 109 -2.45 14.85 -20.43
N GLY A 110 -2.84 14.03 -19.45
CA GLY A 110 -4.06 13.20 -19.49
C GLY A 110 -5.12 13.53 -18.44
N GLY A 111 -5.40 14.81 -18.18
CA GLY A 111 -6.50 15.23 -17.30
C GLY A 111 -6.20 15.20 -15.80
N LEU A 112 -5.14 14.54 -15.32
CA LEU A 112 -4.78 14.59 -13.89
C LEU A 112 -4.21 15.94 -13.43
N ARG A 113 -3.85 16.85 -14.35
CA ARG A 113 -3.65 18.28 -14.03
C ARG A 113 -4.89 18.91 -13.37
N GLU A 114 -6.09 18.38 -13.63
CA GLU A 114 -7.33 18.83 -13.02
C GLU A 114 -7.43 18.46 -11.52
N HIS A 115 -6.58 17.55 -11.05
CA HIS A 115 -6.68 17.00 -9.69
C HIS A 115 -5.65 17.54 -8.69
N ASN A 116 -4.96 18.65 -8.99
CA ASN A 116 -4.08 19.33 -8.04
C ASN A 116 -3.01 18.40 -7.41
N MET A 117 -2.48 17.45 -8.16
CA MET A 117 -1.49 16.48 -7.69
C MET A 117 -0.06 16.82 -8.13
N LEU A 118 0.88 16.79 -7.19
CA LEU A 118 2.32 16.95 -7.42
C LEU A 118 3.06 15.68 -6.97
N LEU A 119 3.89 15.13 -7.86
CA LEU A 119 4.71 13.95 -7.57
C LEU A 119 5.97 14.35 -6.81
N LEU A 120 6.29 13.60 -5.76
CA LEU A 120 7.53 13.69 -4.99
C LEU A 120 8.19 12.32 -4.97
N TYR A 121 9.32 12.19 -5.65
CA TYR A 121 10.10 10.96 -5.65
C TYR A 121 11.06 10.93 -4.46
N LEU A 122 11.05 9.82 -3.72
CA LEU A 122 12.02 9.57 -2.66
C LEU A 122 13.40 9.24 -3.25
N PRO A 123 14.49 9.46 -2.48
CA PRO A 123 15.80 8.95 -2.83
C PRO A 123 15.77 7.44 -3.09
N ALA A 124 16.64 6.98 -3.98
CA ALA A 124 16.75 5.55 -4.28
C ALA A 124 17.12 4.77 -3.02
N TYR A 125 16.50 3.59 -2.85
CA TYR A 125 16.75 2.67 -1.73
C TYR A 125 16.42 3.24 -0.34
N SER A 126 15.43 4.13 -0.24
CA SER A 126 14.95 4.69 1.04
C SER A 126 13.50 4.30 1.40
N PRO A 127 13.18 2.99 1.48
CA PRO A 127 11.82 2.54 1.82
C PRO A 127 11.38 2.99 3.23
N GLU A 128 12.31 3.23 4.15
CA GLU A 128 12.03 3.75 5.49
C GLU A 128 11.41 5.16 5.49
N LEU A 129 11.57 5.90 4.39
CA LEU A 129 10.95 7.21 4.20
C LEU A 129 9.51 7.10 3.66
N ASN A 130 9.13 5.94 3.14
CA ASN A 130 7.79 5.67 2.62
C ASN A 130 6.89 5.11 3.73
N LEU A 131 6.00 5.92 4.30
CA LEU A 131 5.22 5.50 5.47
C LEU A 131 4.29 4.31 5.23
N ILE A 132 3.83 4.13 3.98
CA ILE A 132 2.96 3.00 3.63
C ILE A 132 3.69 1.65 3.70
N GLU A 133 5.01 1.60 3.57
CA GLU A 133 5.81 0.39 3.79
C GLU A 133 5.65 -0.13 5.22
N ILE A 134 5.48 0.78 6.19
CA ILE A 134 5.19 0.42 7.59
C ILE A 134 3.81 -0.23 7.67
N VAL A 135 2.81 0.29 6.95
CA VAL A 135 1.47 -0.33 6.85
C VAL A 135 1.57 -1.73 6.29
N TRP A 136 2.33 -1.94 5.22
CA TRP A 136 2.53 -3.27 4.62
C TRP A 136 3.23 -4.24 5.56
N LYS A 137 4.27 -3.79 6.27
CA LYS A 137 4.93 -4.59 7.27
C LYS A 137 3.95 -5.01 8.38
N GLN A 138 3.17 -4.08 8.90
CA GLN A 138 2.18 -4.38 9.93
C GLN A 138 1.07 -5.31 9.43
N ALA A 139 0.54 -5.08 8.22
CA ALA A 139 -0.46 -5.94 7.61
C ALA A 139 0.05 -7.37 7.43
N LYS A 140 1.26 -7.56 6.92
CA LYS A 140 1.80 -8.89 6.61
C LYS A 140 2.23 -9.69 7.84
N TYR A 141 2.80 -9.01 8.84
CA TYR A 141 3.46 -9.67 9.96
C TYR A 141 2.71 -9.53 11.29
N HIS A 142 1.77 -8.59 11.45
CA HIS A 142 1.15 -8.38 12.76
C HIS A 142 -0.37 -8.52 12.70
N TRP A 143 -1.01 -8.04 11.64
CA TRP A 143 -2.47 -8.08 11.52
C TRP A 143 -2.96 -9.37 10.84
N ARG A 144 -2.21 -9.86 9.85
CA ARG A 144 -2.49 -11.13 9.21
C ARG A 144 -2.24 -12.27 10.20
N ARG A 145 -3.27 -13.07 10.46
CA ARG A 145 -3.13 -14.32 11.21
C ARG A 145 -2.16 -15.27 10.49
N PHE A 146 -1.36 -15.99 11.27
CA PHE A 146 -0.48 -17.05 10.77
C PHE A 146 -1.29 -18.28 10.35
N ILE A 147 -2.02 -18.14 9.24
CA ILE A 147 -2.81 -19.19 8.60
C ILE A 147 -2.59 -19.12 7.09
N THR A 148 -2.66 -20.27 6.45
CA THR A 148 -2.64 -20.37 5.00
C THR A 148 -4.01 -19.98 4.44
N TRP A 149 -3.99 -19.16 3.38
CA TRP A 149 -5.19 -18.85 2.61
C TRP A 149 -5.23 -19.74 1.36
N THR A 150 -6.42 -19.99 0.84
CA THR A 150 -6.62 -20.69 -0.44
C THR A 150 -6.82 -19.67 -1.55
N GLN A 151 -6.70 -20.07 -2.81
CA GLN A 151 -6.99 -19.19 -3.95
C GLN A 151 -8.40 -18.57 -3.84
N ASP A 152 -9.40 -19.38 -3.48
CA ASP A 152 -10.80 -18.95 -3.31
C ASP A 152 -11.00 -17.97 -2.14
N THR A 153 -10.20 -18.08 -1.07
CA THR A 153 -10.35 -17.23 0.12
C THR A 153 -9.39 -16.04 0.14
N MET A 154 -8.40 -16.02 -0.75
CA MET A 154 -7.32 -15.02 -0.80
C MET A 154 -7.89 -13.61 -0.91
N GLU A 155 -8.77 -13.38 -1.87
CA GLU A 155 -9.31 -12.05 -2.17
C GLU A 155 -10.19 -11.52 -1.03
N TYR A 156 -11.12 -12.34 -0.53
CA TYR A 156 -11.99 -11.97 0.58
C TYR A 156 -11.20 -11.67 1.86
N LYS A 157 -10.23 -12.53 2.22
CA LYS A 157 -9.41 -12.35 3.43
C LYS A 157 -8.50 -11.14 3.33
N LEU A 158 -7.89 -10.91 2.16
CA LEU A 158 -7.07 -9.72 1.92
C LEU A 158 -7.90 -8.44 2.03
N ASN A 159 -9.07 -8.41 1.38
CA ASN A 159 -9.96 -7.26 1.46
C ASN A 159 -10.45 -7.01 2.88
N THR A 160 -10.78 -8.06 3.64
CA THR A 160 -11.19 -7.93 5.04
C THR A 160 -10.04 -7.37 5.89
N LEU A 161 -8.82 -7.89 5.70
CA LEU A 161 -7.62 -7.41 6.40
C LEU A 161 -7.37 -5.91 6.15
N LEU A 162 -7.41 -5.47 4.88
CA LEU A 162 -7.12 -4.09 4.51
C LEU A 162 -8.27 -3.14 4.88
N LYS A 163 -9.53 -3.59 4.77
CA LYS A 163 -10.71 -2.83 5.18
C LYS A 163 -10.78 -2.58 6.69
N SER A 164 -10.17 -3.48 7.49
CA SER A 164 -10.03 -3.29 8.94
C SER A 164 -9.04 -2.18 9.33
N TYR A 165 -8.27 -1.62 8.39
CA TYR A 165 -7.40 -0.48 8.64
C TYR A 165 -8.22 0.81 8.88
N GLY A 166 -7.88 1.56 9.92
CA GLY A 166 -8.61 2.72 10.41
C GLY A 166 -9.70 2.40 11.44
N ASP A 167 -10.06 1.13 11.61
CA ASP A 167 -11.04 0.66 12.60
C ASP A 167 -10.38 -0.27 13.63
N GLN A 168 -10.05 -1.50 13.24
CA GLN A 168 -9.40 -2.49 14.11
C GLN A 168 -7.88 -2.32 14.17
N PHE A 169 -7.30 -1.80 13.10
CA PHE A 169 -5.85 -1.60 12.97
C PHE A 169 -5.56 -0.15 12.63
N ALA A 170 -4.68 0.49 13.40
CA ALA A 170 -4.19 1.82 13.06
C ALA A 170 -2.72 1.93 13.48
N ILE A 171 -1.96 2.71 12.71
CA ILE A 171 -0.58 3.06 13.06
C ILE A 171 -0.56 4.53 13.43
N ASN A 172 0.07 4.86 14.56
CA ASN A 172 0.33 6.23 14.91
C ASN A 172 1.67 6.68 14.32
N PHE A 173 1.62 7.56 13.32
CA PHE A 173 2.80 8.16 12.68
C PHE A 173 3.21 9.49 13.34
N SER A 174 2.70 9.78 14.55
CA SER A 174 2.86 11.06 15.25
C SER A 174 4.22 11.26 15.87
#